data_AF-A0A645DWS2-F1
#
_entry.id   AF-A0A645DWS2-F1
#
_cell.length_a   1.000
_cell.length_b   1.000
_cell.length_c   1.000
_cell.angle_alpha   90.00
_cell.angle_beta   90.00
_cell.angle_gamma   90.00
#
_symmetry.space_group_name_H-M   'P 1'
#
loop_
_entity.id
_entity.type
_entity.pdbx_description
1 polymer ?
#
loop_
_entity_poly.entity_id
_entity_poly.type
_entity_poly.pdbx_seq_one_letter_code
_entity_poly.pdbx_strand_id
1 'polypeptide(L)'
;MQALIPQLSILHIAEETARHLQQQGVREAIVLATAGTYRTGLYDEALRAHGITPRVPDADGVARLMQGIYEGVKRGDNRLAAQCFGEVLGTMRARHGNVPVVMGCTEIPLALPQAPDARGAALIDPAMILAEALVRSAYEVH
;
A
#
# COMPACT_ATOMS: atom_id res chain seq x y z
N MET A 1 21.97 -7.37 11.43
CA MET A 1 21.80 -8.46 10.44
C MET A 1 22.78 -8.35 9.29
N GLN A 2 22.77 -7.28 8.48
CA GLN A 2 23.75 -7.10 7.38
C GLN A 2 25.21 -7.02 7.84
N ALA A 3 25.48 -6.41 9.00
CA ALA A 3 26.82 -6.39 9.59
C ALA A 3 27.38 -7.79 9.95
N LEU A 4 26.52 -8.82 10.02
CA LEU A 4 26.91 -10.19 10.32
C LEU A 4 26.98 -11.07 9.06
N ILE A 5 26.38 -10.63 7.94
CA ILE A 5 26.35 -11.35 6.67
C ILE A 5 26.59 -10.33 5.55
N PRO A 6 27.85 -10.09 5.16
CA PRO A 6 28.22 -9.00 4.23
C PRO A 6 27.55 -9.06 2.86
N GLN A 7 27.08 -10.25 2.46
CA GLN A 7 26.46 -10.51 1.17
C GLN A 7 24.92 -10.40 1.20
N LEU A 8 24.32 -10.11 2.36
CA LEU A 8 22.88 -9.99 2.49
C LEU A 8 22.41 -8.62 1.97
N SER A 9 21.65 -8.61 0.88
CA SER A 9 20.88 -7.44 0.45
C SER A 9 19.46 -7.52 1.01
N ILE A 10 18.95 -6.40 1.55
CA ILE A 10 17.58 -6.30 2.04
C ILE A 10 16.81 -5.36 1.11
N LEU A 11 15.79 -5.91 0.44
CA LEU A 11 14.82 -5.12 -0.30
C LEU A 11 13.68 -4.74 0.65
N HIS A 12 13.44 -3.44 0.78
CA HIS A 12 12.43 -2.92 1.70
C HIS A 12 11.17 -2.52 0.93
N ILE A 13 10.04 -3.19 1.22
CA ILE A 13 8.79 -3.04 0.43
C ILE A 13 8.31 -1.60 0.29
N ALA A 14 8.36 -0.82 1.37
CA ALA A 14 7.90 0.57 1.34
C ALA A 14 8.88 1.48 0.59
N GLU A 15 10.17 1.16 0.61
CA GLU A 15 11.22 1.90 -0.10
C GLU A 15 11.11 1.67 -1.62
N GLU A 16 10.97 0.40 -2.04
CA GLU A 16 10.77 0.08 -3.45
C GLU A 16 9.45 0.66 -3.98
N THR A 17 8.40 0.68 -3.16
CA THR A 17 7.13 1.34 -3.49
C THR A 17 7.30 2.86 -3.65
N ALA A 18 8.00 3.52 -2.71
CA ALA A 18 8.23 4.96 -2.77
C ALA A 18 9.09 5.35 -3.99
N ARG A 19 10.14 4.58 -4.28
CA ARG A 19 10.97 4.75 -5.48
C ARG A 19 10.17 4.57 -6.75
N HIS A 20 9.34 3.53 -6.84
CA HIS A 20 8.46 3.30 -7.99
C HIS A 20 7.53 4.50 -8.25
N LEU A 21 6.89 5.03 -7.21
CA LEU A 21 6.01 6.19 -7.32
C LEU A 21 6.79 7.47 -7.68
N GLN A 22 7.97 7.66 -7.11
CA GLN A 22 8.83 8.82 -7.42
C GLN A 22 9.24 8.83 -8.90
N GLN A 23 9.60 7.67 -9.46
CA GLN A 23 9.96 7.53 -10.88
C GLN A 23 8.80 7.90 -11.82
N GLN A 24 7.56 7.79 -11.35
CA GLN A 24 6.36 8.21 -12.06
C GLN A 24 6.00 9.70 -11.82
N GLY A 25 6.82 10.43 -11.08
CA GLY A 25 6.58 11.84 -10.75
C GLY A 25 5.44 12.07 -9.75
N VAL A 26 5.02 11.03 -9.02
CA VAL A 26 3.95 11.13 -8.02
C VAL A 26 4.41 12.02 -6.87
N ARG A 27 3.51 12.90 -6.39
CA ARG A 27 3.77 13.83 -5.28
C ARG A 27 2.95 13.54 -4.03
N GLU A 28 1.87 12.79 -4.17
CA GLU A 28 0.99 12.40 -3.09
C GLU A 28 0.41 11.01 -3.36
N ALA A 29 0.20 10.22 -2.32
CA ALA A 29 -0.40 8.89 -2.44
C ALA A 29 -1.31 8.58 -1.25
N ILE A 30 -2.45 7.96 -1.51
CA ILE A 30 -3.29 7.38 -0.45
C ILE A 30 -2.65 6.07 -0.02
N VAL A 31 -2.52 5.84 1.29
CA VAL A 31 -2.03 4.57 1.83
C VAL A 31 -3.16 3.90 2.59
N LEU A 32 -3.57 2.72 2.12
CA LEU A 32 -4.51 1.85 2.82
C LEU A 32 -3.72 0.67 3.38
N ALA A 33 -3.62 0.58 4.70
CA ALA A 33 -2.83 -0.44 5.39
C ALA A 33 -3.43 -0.80 6.75
N THR A 34 -2.78 -1.71 7.47
CA THR A 34 -3.18 -2.08 8.83
C THR A 34 -2.89 -0.96 9.84
N ALA A 35 -3.61 -0.97 10.96
CA ALA A 35 -3.31 -0.12 12.12
C ALA A 35 -1.84 -0.26 12.59
N GLY A 36 -1.24 -1.45 12.47
CA GLY A 36 0.16 -1.69 12.79
C GLY A 36 1.10 -0.91 11.87
N THR A 37 0.85 -0.98 10.57
CA THR A 37 1.64 -0.28 9.54
C THR A 37 1.64 1.24 9.73
N TYR A 38 0.50 1.83 10.10
CA TYR A 38 0.44 3.26 10.41
C TYR A 38 1.24 3.62 11.66
N ARG A 39 1.13 2.81 12.73
CA ARG A 39 1.88 3.05 13.99
C ARG A 39 3.39 2.98 13.80
N THR A 40 3.87 2.10 12.92
CA THR A 40 5.32 1.97 12.67
C THR A 40 5.85 3.02 11.70
N GLY A 41 5.00 3.84 11.09
CA GLY A 41 5.44 4.84 10.10
C GLY A 41 5.97 4.25 8.78
N LEU A 42 5.80 2.95 8.54
CA LEU A 42 6.54 2.20 7.50
C LEU A 42 6.49 2.86 6.11
N TYR A 43 5.28 3.21 5.65
CA TYR A 43 5.09 3.91 4.38
C TYR A 43 5.19 5.44 4.52
N ASP A 44 4.88 6.00 5.69
CA ASP A 44 4.96 7.45 5.88
C ASP A 44 6.41 7.94 5.75
N GLU A 45 7.34 7.26 6.42
CA GLU A 45 8.77 7.57 6.39
C GLU A 45 9.34 7.39 4.98
N ALA A 46 9.09 6.25 4.34
CA ALA A 46 9.59 5.94 2.99
C ALA A 46 9.04 6.93 1.95
N LEU A 47 7.73 7.19 1.93
CA LEU A 47 7.13 8.12 0.95
C LEU A 47 7.68 9.53 1.12
N ARG A 48 7.78 10.02 2.37
CA ARG A 48 8.32 11.35 2.65
C ARG A 48 9.79 11.49 2.25
N ALA A 49 10.60 10.46 2.49
CA ALA A 49 12.00 10.45 2.06
C ALA A 49 12.16 10.61 0.53
N HIS A 50 11.16 10.17 -0.24
CA HIS A 50 11.10 10.34 -1.69
C HIS A 50 10.36 11.60 -2.16
N GLY A 51 9.96 12.49 -1.25
CA GLY A 51 9.23 13.72 -1.58
C GLY A 51 7.75 13.50 -1.94
N ILE A 52 7.16 12.41 -1.46
CA ILE A 52 5.77 12.03 -1.66
C ILE A 52 5.00 12.24 -0.35
N THR A 53 3.88 12.96 -0.41
CA THR A 53 3.02 13.17 0.76
C THR A 53 2.07 11.99 0.95
N PRO A 54 2.20 11.21 2.04
CA PRO A 54 1.24 10.16 2.36
C PRO A 54 -0.09 10.77 2.83
N ARG A 55 -1.19 10.28 2.28
CA ARG A 55 -2.56 10.55 2.71
C ARG A 55 -3.11 9.29 3.35
N VAL A 56 -3.39 9.35 4.65
CA VAL A 56 -3.86 8.21 5.43
C VAL A 56 -5.29 8.45 5.92
N PRO A 57 -6.13 7.40 6.06
CA PRO A 57 -7.45 7.51 6.68
C PRO A 57 -7.36 8.01 8.13
N ASP A 58 -8.47 8.56 8.61
CA ASP A 58 -8.65 8.86 10.03
C ASP A 58 -8.91 7.59 10.85
N ALA A 59 -9.14 7.74 12.17
CA ALA A 59 -9.30 6.60 13.07
C ALA A 59 -10.47 5.68 12.67
N ASP A 60 -11.60 6.25 12.24
CA ASP A 60 -12.78 5.48 11.81
C ASP A 60 -12.50 4.76 10.49
N GLY A 61 -11.84 5.42 9.54
CA GLY A 61 -11.38 4.80 8.31
C GLY A 61 -10.40 3.65 8.57
N VAL A 62 -9.46 3.82 9.50
CA VAL A 62 -8.54 2.74 9.91
C VAL A 62 -9.32 1.57 10.54
N ALA A 63 -10.28 1.84 11.44
CA ALA A 63 -11.11 0.79 12.03
C ALA A 63 -11.90 0.03 10.95
N ARG A 64 -12.43 0.74 9.95
CA ARG A 64 -13.15 0.14 8.81
C ARG A 64 -12.24 -0.71 7.93
N LEU A 65 -11.00 -0.28 7.66
CA LEU A 65 -10.00 -1.12 6.99
C LEU A 65 -9.72 -2.40 7.78
N MET A 66 -9.58 -2.29 9.11
CA MET A 66 -9.33 -3.47 9.96
C MET A 66 -10.48 -4.48 9.89
N GLN A 67 -11.73 -4.01 9.85
CA GLN A 67 -12.88 -4.89 9.64
C GLN A 67 -12.79 -5.61 8.28
N GLY A 68 -12.52 -4.89 7.20
CA GLY A 68 -12.38 -5.50 5.87
C GLY A 68 -11.24 -6.52 5.78
N ILE A 69 -10.12 -6.26 6.46
CA ILE A 69 -8.95 -7.16 6.50
C ILE A 69 -9.26 -8.42 7.32
N TYR A 70 -9.66 -8.27 8.59
CA TYR A 70 -9.75 -9.38 9.54
C TYR A 70 -11.08 -10.12 9.48
N GLU A 71 -12.20 -9.41 9.35
CA GLU A 71 -13.53 -10.01 9.31
C GLU A 71 -14.00 -10.27 7.88
N GLY A 72 -13.41 -9.58 6.89
CA GLY A 72 -13.65 -9.83 5.47
C GLY A 72 -12.69 -10.88 4.90
N VAL A 73 -11.57 -10.41 4.32
CA VAL A 73 -10.66 -11.26 3.52
C VAL A 73 -10.15 -12.47 4.30
N LYS A 74 -9.70 -12.30 5.54
CA LYS A 74 -9.17 -13.41 6.36
C LYS A 74 -10.23 -14.45 6.76
N ARG A 75 -11.52 -14.14 6.62
CA ARG A 75 -12.63 -15.08 6.81
C ARG A 75 -13.25 -15.56 5.49
N GLY A 76 -12.72 -15.11 4.35
CA GLY A 76 -13.25 -15.43 3.03
C GLY A 76 -14.47 -14.60 2.60
N ASP A 77 -14.85 -13.56 3.34
CA ASP A 77 -15.92 -12.64 2.95
C ASP A 77 -15.37 -11.44 2.17
N ASN A 78 -15.05 -11.68 0.90
CA ASN A 78 -14.53 -10.63 0.02
C ASN A 78 -15.57 -9.55 -0.32
N ARG A 79 -16.87 -9.84 -0.16
CA ARG A 79 -17.92 -8.84 -0.38
C ARG A 79 -17.90 -7.81 0.74
N LEU A 80 -17.82 -8.25 1.99
CA LEU A 80 -17.63 -7.37 3.15
C LEU A 80 -16.33 -6.56 2.99
N ALA A 81 -15.23 -7.23 2.63
CA ALA A 81 -13.94 -6.56 2.44
C ALA A 81 -14.00 -5.46 1.36
N ALA A 82 -14.56 -5.76 0.19
CA ALA A 82 -14.72 -4.80 -0.90
C ALA A 82 -15.54 -3.58 -0.46
N GLN A 83 -16.64 -3.81 0.29
CA GLN A 83 -17.43 -2.73 0.86
C GLN A 83 -16.60 -1.87 1.83
N CYS A 84 -15.91 -2.48 2.79
CA CYS A 84 -15.10 -1.77 3.77
C CYS A 84 -13.99 -0.93 3.11
N PHE A 85 -13.25 -1.52 2.18
CA PHE A 85 -12.13 -0.85 1.51
C PHE A 85 -12.63 0.24 0.56
N GLY A 86 -13.74 -0.02 -0.15
CA GLY A 86 -14.39 0.94 -1.04
C GLY A 86 -14.88 2.19 -0.31
N GLU A 87 -15.57 2.04 0.82
CA GLU A 87 -16.05 3.16 1.64
C GLU A 87 -14.88 4.06 2.08
N VAL A 88 -13.79 3.47 2.58
CA VAL A 88 -12.61 4.23 3.00
C VAL A 88 -11.95 4.93 1.81
N LEU A 89 -11.79 4.23 0.69
CA LEU A 89 -11.23 4.83 -0.52
C LEU A 89 -12.10 5.98 -1.04
N GLY A 90 -13.43 5.83 -1.02
CA GLY A 90 -14.39 6.85 -1.43
C GLY A 90 -14.22 8.13 -0.62
N THR A 91 -14.15 8.02 0.71
CA THR A 91 -13.88 9.16 1.60
C THR A 91 -12.52 9.81 1.31
N MET A 92 -11.47 9.01 1.11
CA MET A 92 -10.13 9.53 0.82
C MET A 92 -10.08 10.26 -0.53
N ARG A 93 -10.72 9.71 -1.57
CA ARG A 93 -10.80 10.33 -2.90
C ARG A 93 -11.64 11.60 -2.89
N ALA A 94 -12.73 11.64 -2.13
CA ALA A 94 -13.51 12.86 -1.96
C ALA A 94 -12.69 14.01 -1.35
N ARG A 95 -11.73 13.69 -0.47
CA ARG A 95 -10.87 14.67 0.20
C ARG A 95 -9.60 15.04 -0.58
N HIS A 96 -9.01 14.09 -1.28
CA HIS A 96 -7.67 14.23 -1.87
C HIS A 96 -7.63 14.10 -3.39
N GLY A 97 -8.77 13.82 -4.03
CA GLY A 97 -8.86 13.61 -5.47
C GLY A 97 -8.32 12.24 -5.90
N ASN A 98 -8.03 12.11 -7.19
CA ASN A 98 -7.59 10.85 -7.80
C ASN A 98 -6.07 10.70 -7.76
N VAL A 99 -5.51 10.50 -6.56
CA VAL A 99 -4.09 10.17 -6.38
C VAL A 99 -3.88 8.65 -6.34
N PRO A 100 -2.67 8.13 -6.63
CA PRO A 100 -2.38 6.70 -6.51
C PRO A 100 -2.67 6.14 -5.12
N VAL A 101 -3.15 4.90 -5.07
CA VAL A 101 -3.57 4.20 -3.85
C VAL A 101 -2.62 3.04 -3.58
N VAL A 102 -1.75 3.19 -2.59
CA VAL A 102 -0.88 2.14 -2.09
C VAL A 102 -1.69 1.18 -1.22
N MET A 103 -1.84 -0.05 -1.70
CA MET A 103 -2.50 -1.14 -0.98
C MET A 103 -1.48 -1.81 -0.04
N GLY A 104 -1.11 -1.13 1.03
CA GLY A 104 -0.04 -1.49 1.97
C GLY A 104 -0.32 -2.71 2.86
N CYS A 105 -1.33 -3.52 2.55
CA CYS A 105 -1.64 -4.80 3.20
C CYS A 105 -2.02 -5.80 2.12
N THR A 106 -1.50 -7.03 2.19
CA THR A 106 -1.68 -8.07 1.17
C THR A 106 -3.14 -8.50 0.95
N GLU A 107 -4.01 -8.28 1.92
CA GLU A 107 -5.45 -8.54 1.82
C GLU A 107 -6.19 -7.51 0.96
N ILE A 108 -5.74 -6.26 0.93
CA ILE A 108 -6.45 -5.17 0.25
C ILE A 108 -6.55 -5.40 -1.27
N PRO A 109 -5.47 -5.81 -1.98
CA PRO A 109 -5.54 -6.14 -3.41
C PRO A 109 -6.53 -7.25 -3.75
N LEU A 110 -6.89 -8.12 -2.79
CA LEU A 110 -7.80 -9.24 -3.03
C LEU A 110 -9.28 -8.82 -3.13
N ALA A 111 -9.65 -7.65 -2.59
CA ALA A 111 -11.05 -7.21 -2.49
C ALA A 111 -11.32 -5.76 -2.92
N LEU A 112 -10.33 -4.86 -2.84
CA LEU A 112 -10.53 -3.45 -3.22
C LEU A 112 -10.80 -3.26 -4.72
N PRO A 113 -10.14 -3.97 -5.66
CA PRO A 113 -10.40 -3.79 -7.10
C PRO A 113 -11.86 -4.07 -7.52
N GLN A 114 -12.60 -4.87 -6.73
CA GLN A 114 -13.99 -5.20 -6.96
C GLN A 114 -14.95 -4.14 -6.40
N ALA A 115 -14.47 -3.19 -5.60
CA ALA A 115 -15.28 -2.11 -5.06
C ALA A 115 -15.62 -1.07 -6.14
N PRO A 116 -16.87 -0.59 -6.24
CA PRO A 116 -17.24 0.48 -7.17
C PRO A 116 -16.38 1.73 -7.02
N ASP A 117 -16.04 2.10 -5.78
CA ASP A 117 -15.21 3.26 -5.44
C ASP A 117 -13.76 3.16 -5.93
N ALA A 118 -13.29 1.96 -6.27
CA ALA A 118 -11.95 1.75 -6.84
C ALA A 118 -11.91 2.02 -8.35
N ARG A 119 -13.07 2.19 -9.01
CA ARG A 119 -13.11 2.43 -10.46
C ARG A 119 -12.36 3.71 -10.82
N GLY A 120 -11.40 3.57 -11.73
CA GLY A 120 -10.54 4.65 -12.22
C GLY A 120 -9.47 5.13 -11.22
N ALA A 121 -9.33 4.48 -10.06
CA ALA A 121 -8.21 4.71 -9.17
C ALA A 121 -6.97 3.97 -9.69
N ALA A 122 -5.79 4.60 -9.58
CA ALA A 122 -4.52 3.92 -9.80
C ALA A 122 -4.17 3.11 -8.55
N LEU A 123 -4.46 1.81 -8.56
CA LEU A 123 -4.18 0.91 -7.46
C LEU A 123 -2.76 0.36 -7.58
N ILE A 124 -1.98 0.54 -6.52
CA ILE A 124 -0.56 0.18 -6.45
C ILE A 124 -0.44 -0.99 -5.48
N ASP A 125 0.07 -2.12 -5.96
CA ASP A 125 0.32 -3.32 -5.16
C ASP A 125 1.81 -3.41 -4.80
N PRO A 126 2.18 -3.12 -3.53
CA PRO A 126 3.57 -3.19 -3.06
C PRO A 126 4.18 -4.59 -3.16
N ALA A 127 3.37 -5.66 -3.10
CA ALA A 127 3.88 -7.03 -3.21
C ALA A 127 4.38 -7.30 -4.63
N MET A 128 3.66 -6.80 -5.65
CA MET A 128 4.09 -6.90 -7.04
C MET A 128 5.34 -6.06 -7.32
N ILE A 129 5.40 -4.83 -6.80
CA ILE A 129 6.60 -3.97 -6.93
C ILE A 129 7.82 -4.65 -6.30
N LEU A 130 7.66 -5.20 -5.09
CA LEU A 130 8.75 -5.91 -4.41
C LEU A 130 9.18 -7.16 -5.17
N ALA A 131 8.23 -7.93 -5.74
CA ALA A 131 8.54 -9.09 -6.55
C ALA A 131 9.34 -8.71 -7.81
N GLU A 132 8.96 -7.63 -8.50
CA GLU A 132 9.70 -7.10 -9.64
C GLU A 132 11.10 -6.61 -9.25
N ALA A 133 11.22 -5.91 -8.11
CA ALA A 133 12.51 -5.48 -7.57
C ALA A 133 13.40 -6.68 -7.22
N LEU A 134 12.83 -7.76 -6.70
CA LEU A 134 13.55 -8.99 -6.41
C LEU A 134 14.04 -9.67 -7.68
N VAL A 135 13.19 -9.82 -8.70
CA VAL A 135 13.59 -10.38 -10.00
C VAL A 135 14.71 -9.55 -10.61
N ARG A 136 14.57 -8.22 -10.61
CA ARG A 136 15.60 -7.30 -11.09
C ARG A 136 16.92 -7.52 -10.34
N SER A 137 16.90 -7.51 -9.01
CA SER A 137 18.10 -7.71 -8.19
C SER A 137 18.74 -9.09 -8.34
N ALA A 138 17.95 -10.13 -8.64
CA ALA A 138 18.44 -11.50 -8.78
C ALA A 138 19.06 -11.77 -10.16
N TYR A 139 18.58 -11.08 -11.20
CA TYR A 139 18.96 -11.36 -12.60
C TYR A 139 19.70 -10.21 -13.28
N GLU A 140 19.78 -9.01 -12.70
CA GLU A 140 20.77 -8.00 -13.09
C GLU A 140 22.16 -8.45 -12.61
N VAL A 141 22.76 -9.34 -13.40
CA VAL A 141 24.18 -9.70 -13.31
C VAL A 141 24.98 -8.47 -13.73
N HIS A 142 25.84 -7.98 -12.83
CA HIS A 142 26.98 -7.12 -13.18
C HIS A 142 28.06 -7.95 -13.87
#